data_AF-A0A372M0B7-F1
#
_entry.id   AF-A0A372M0B7-F1
#
_cell.length_a   1.000
_cell.length_b   1.000
_cell.length_c   1.000
_cell.angle_alpha   90.00
_cell.angle_beta   90.00
_cell.angle_gamma   90.00
#
_symmetry.space_group_name_H-M   'P 1'
#
loop_
_entity.id
_entity.type
_entity.pdbx_description
1 polymer ?
#
loop_
_entity_poly.entity_id
_entity_poly.type
_entity_poly.pdbx_seq_one_letter_code
_entity_poly.pdbx_strand_id
1 'polypeptide(L)'
;MISPRTGRRAALAACLAALLATAAVPSAGAADGDKGGGIKGGATFNTARPVEAGTLSGDTVVGDLYFYRVELERGQSLSVTARTTLPAGYNPGPEPEAFGVAVYDPVRQPVRCKADSPNAAIWKGGSTAREGGDVDADCSIGVEEDNDAAVELAGTYYIQAGITSTNAGRGNTLPLRLDIEIADGGVAPEPAEPFDPGKRMGGGGTGGAEASDRERPKTQQASAASPLKTWGVPVATALTAAALGFVLLAVIDQRRRRRS
;
A
#
# COMPACT_ATOMS: atom_id res chain seq x y z
N MET A 1 40.83 42.12 -32.83
CA MET A 1 39.61 42.54 -33.55
C MET A 1 38.42 42.24 -32.66
N ILE A 2 37.76 43.31 -32.20
CA ILE A 2 36.62 43.30 -31.28
C ILE A 2 35.40 43.59 -32.15
N SER A 3 34.40 42.71 -32.15
CA SER A 3 33.13 42.93 -32.86
C SER A 3 31.96 43.01 -31.85
N PRO A 4 31.02 43.96 -32.02
CA PRO A 4 30.18 44.47 -30.94
C PRO A 4 28.79 43.81 -30.83
N ARG A 5 28.15 44.14 -29.70
CA ARG A 5 26.77 43.84 -29.26
C ARG A 5 25.68 44.27 -30.25
N THR A 6 24.61 43.48 -30.32
CA THR A 6 23.18 43.91 -30.46
C THR A 6 22.33 42.69 -30.08
N GLY A 7 21.44 42.66 -29.09
CA GLY A 7 20.56 43.71 -28.62
C GLY A 7 19.21 43.63 -29.35
N ARG A 8 18.33 42.69 -28.98
CA ARG A 8 16.89 42.76 -29.30
C ARG A 8 16.06 42.39 -28.08
N ARG A 9 15.53 43.45 -27.47
CA ARG A 9 14.40 43.44 -26.54
C ARG A 9 13.10 43.37 -27.34
N ALA A 10 12.08 42.84 -26.67
CA ALA A 10 10.66 43.21 -26.72
C ALA A 10 9.83 42.87 -27.98
N ALA A 11 8.82 42.02 -27.74
CA ALA A 11 7.48 41.91 -28.35
C ALA A 11 6.97 40.50 -27.98
N LEU A 12 5.81 40.18 -27.42
CA LEU A 12 4.51 40.79 -27.15
C LEU A 12 3.95 39.97 -25.96
N ALA A 13 3.42 40.52 -24.87
CA ALA A 13 2.11 41.17 -24.71
C ALA A 13 0.92 40.37 -25.29
N ALA A 14 0.02 39.99 -24.38
CA ALA A 14 -1.39 39.63 -24.59
C ALA A 14 -1.73 38.22 -25.13
N CYS A 15 -2.13 37.33 -24.21
CA CYS A 15 -3.38 36.58 -24.33
C CYS A 15 -3.82 36.13 -22.93
N LEU A 16 -4.63 36.97 -22.29
CA LEU A 16 -5.31 36.71 -21.04
C LEU A 16 -6.80 36.65 -21.40
N ALA A 17 -7.33 35.45 -21.61
CA ALA A 17 -8.76 35.14 -21.54
C ALA A 17 -8.99 33.65 -21.82
N ALA A 18 -9.93 33.08 -21.07
CA ALA A 18 -10.54 31.77 -21.25
C ALA A 18 -9.68 30.56 -20.83
N LEU A 19 -9.81 30.17 -19.56
CA LEU A 19 -10.11 28.79 -19.16
C LEU A 19 -10.39 28.74 -17.66
N LEU A 20 -11.48 29.40 -17.24
CA LEU A 20 -12.25 28.92 -16.09
C LEU A 20 -13.02 27.69 -16.55
N ALA A 21 -12.31 26.58 -16.78
CA ALA A 21 -12.93 25.28 -16.81
C ALA A 21 -13.31 24.99 -15.35
N THR A 22 -14.57 25.25 -15.01
CA THR A 22 -15.23 24.56 -13.92
C THR A 22 -14.98 23.08 -14.13
N ALA A 23 -14.03 22.53 -13.36
CA ALA A 23 -13.86 21.10 -13.23
C ALA A 23 -15.18 20.59 -12.63
N ALA A 24 -16.12 20.22 -13.50
CA ALA A 24 -17.24 19.40 -13.15
C ALA A 24 -16.63 18.14 -12.55
N VAL A 25 -16.64 18.06 -11.22
CA VAL A 25 -16.33 16.84 -10.50
C VAL A 25 -17.31 15.82 -11.07
N PRO A 26 -16.85 14.76 -11.75
CA PRO A 26 -17.77 13.73 -12.23
C PRO A 26 -18.50 13.21 -10.99
N SER A 27 -19.81 13.46 -10.97
CA SER A 27 -20.72 12.86 -10.00
C SER A 27 -20.41 11.37 -10.00
N ALA A 28 -20.08 10.85 -8.82
CA ALA A 28 -19.91 9.44 -8.57
C ALA A 28 -21.09 8.71 -9.22
N GLY A 29 -20.80 7.96 -10.29
CA GLY A 29 -21.78 7.14 -10.98
C GLY A 29 -22.38 6.19 -9.96
N ALA A 30 -23.70 6.12 -9.97
CA ALA A 30 -24.48 5.16 -9.22
C ALA A 30 -23.89 3.77 -9.38
N ALA A 31 -23.78 3.05 -8.25
CA ALA A 31 -23.49 1.64 -8.22
C ALA A 31 -24.67 0.89 -8.85
N ASP A 32 -24.62 0.69 -10.17
CA ASP A 32 -25.44 -0.32 -10.81
C ASP A 32 -24.96 -1.68 -10.29
N GLY A 33 -25.79 -2.24 -9.41
CA GLY A 33 -25.61 -3.55 -8.80
C GLY A 33 -25.74 -4.64 -9.85
N ASP A 34 -24.69 -4.85 -10.62
CA ASP A 34 -24.48 -6.10 -11.32
C ASP A 34 -24.18 -7.18 -10.27
N LYS A 35 -25.25 -7.86 -9.83
CA LYS A 35 -25.16 -9.00 -8.91
C LYS A 35 -24.51 -10.23 -9.58
N GLY A 36 -24.15 -10.14 -10.88
CA GLY A 36 -23.23 -11.04 -11.57
C GLY A 36 -21.80 -10.49 -11.52
N GLY A 37 -21.28 -10.28 -10.32
CA GLY A 37 -20.19 -9.33 -10.06
C GLY A 37 -18.81 -9.76 -10.55
N GLY A 38 -18.47 -9.51 -11.82
CA GLY A 38 -17.13 -9.76 -12.36
C GLY A 38 -16.01 -9.13 -11.53
N ILE A 39 -14.78 -9.66 -11.57
CA ILE A 39 -13.70 -9.29 -10.63
C ILE A 39 -13.26 -7.81 -10.63
N LYS A 40 -13.68 -6.99 -11.61
CA LYS A 40 -13.21 -5.60 -11.71
C LYS A 40 -13.65 -4.79 -10.49
N GLY A 41 -12.67 -4.33 -9.72
CA GLY A 41 -12.83 -3.38 -8.61
C GLY A 41 -12.45 -1.95 -9.00
N GLY A 42 -12.36 -1.08 -8.00
CA GLY A 42 -11.84 0.27 -8.16
C GLY A 42 -10.33 0.31 -8.38
N ALA A 43 -9.81 1.45 -8.85
CA ALA A 43 -8.36 1.67 -8.98
C ALA A 43 -7.72 2.32 -7.73
N THR A 44 -8.55 2.82 -6.80
CA THR A 44 -8.12 3.53 -5.59
C THR A 44 -9.11 3.27 -4.46
N PHE A 45 -8.76 3.63 -3.22
CA PHE A 45 -9.71 3.64 -2.09
C PHE A 45 -10.98 4.44 -2.35
N ASN A 46 -10.88 5.58 -3.06
CA ASN A 46 -12.03 6.45 -3.31
C ASN A 46 -12.99 5.88 -4.37
N THR A 47 -12.46 5.04 -5.27
CA THR A 47 -13.22 4.38 -6.33
C THR A 47 -13.47 2.91 -6.02
N ALA A 48 -13.16 2.46 -4.80
CA ALA A 48 -13.29 1.09 -4.36
C ALA A 48 -14.73 0.59 -4.52
N ARG A 49 -14.89 -0.58 -5.12
CA ARG A 49 -16.19 -1.16 -5.40
C ARG A 49 -16.81 -1.76 -4.13
N PRO A 50 -18.07 -1.45 -3.77
CA PRO A 50 -18.74 -2.13 -2.67
C PRO A 50 -18.93 -3.61 -2.97
N VAL A 51 -18.62 -4.46 -2.00
CA VAL A 51 -18.76 -5.92 -2.08
C VAL A 51 -19.37 -6.46 -0.78
N GLU A 52 -20.06 -7.58 -0.89
CA GLU A 52 -20.61 -8.36 0.24
C GLU A 52 -19.85 -9.69 0.34
N ALA A 53 -20.15 -10.49 1.36
CA ALA A 53 -19.63 -11.85 1.47
C ALA A 53 -20.02 -12.68 0.23
N GLY A 54 -19.09 -13.48 -0.27
CA GLY A 54 -19.25 -14.32 -1.45
C GLY A 54 -18.00 -14.41 -2.30
N THR A 55 -18.17 -14.90 -3.53
CA THR A 55 -17.08 -15.11 -4.48
C THR A 55 -17.20 -14.15 -5.66
N LEU A 56 -16.11 -13.45 -5.97
CA LEU A 56 -15.92 -12.69 -7.19
C LEU A 56 -14.97 -13.44 -8.11
N SER A 57 -15.18 -13.37 -9.42
CA SER A 57 -14.32 -14.04 -10.40
C SER A 57 -14.25 -13.28 -11.72
N GLY A 58 -13.14 -13.42 -12.43
CA GLY A 58 -12.92 -12.78 -13.72
C GLY A 58 -11.44 -12.66 -14.02
N ASP A 59 -11.07 -11.79 -14.95
CA ASP A 59 -9.69 -11.66 -15.38
C ASP A 59 -9.01 -10.42 -14.78
N THR A 60 -7.75 -10.59 -14.36
CA THR A 60 -6.84 -9.51 -14.02
C THR A 60 -5.69 -9.43 -15.01
N VAL A 61 -5.12 -8.24 -15.18
CA VAL A 61 -3.89 -8.07 -15.94
C VAL A 61 -2.77 -7.90 -14.93
N VAL A 62 -1.65 -8.58 -15.15
CA VAL A 62 -0.46 -8.42 -14.31
C VAL A 62 0.00 -6.96 -14.34
N GLY A 63 0.15 -6.39 -13.15
CA GLY A 63 0.37 -4.96 -12.90
C GLY A 63 -0.88 -4.21 -12.46
N ASP A 64 -2.08 -4.75 -12.68
CA ASP A 64 -3.34 -4.14 -12.22
C ASP A 64 -3.63 -4.58 -10.77
N LEU A 65 -4.08 -3.61 -9.96
CA LEU A 65 -4.55 -3.81 -8.60
C LEU A 65 -5.98 -3.31 -8.49
N TYR A 66 -6.85 -4.10 -7.87
CA TYR A 66 -8.25 -3.73 -7.65
C TYR A 66 -8.50 -3.44 -6.18
N PHE A 67 -9.36 -2.44 -5.95
CA PHE A 67 -9.81 -2.02 -4.64
C PHE A 67 -11.30 -2.33 -4.48
N TYR A 68 -11.63 -2.99 -3.38
CA TYR A 68 -12.99 -3.28 -2.95
C TYR A 68 -13.21 -2.66 -1.56
N ARG A 69 -14.46 -2.48 -1.18
CA ARG A 69 -14.83 -2.02 0.15
C ARG A 69 -15.97 -2.84 0.73
N VAL A 70 -15.89 -3.10 2.01
CA VAL A 70 -16.85 -3.89 2.79
C VAL A 70 -17.14 -3.15 4.09
N GLU A 71 -18.40 -3.16 4.52
CA GLU A 71 -18.77 -2.61 5.83
C GLU A 71 -18.65 -3.71 6.88
N LEU A 72 -17.90 -3.44 7.95
CA LEU A 72 -17.81 -4.34 9.10
C LEU A 72 -18.30 -3.64 10.36
N GLU A 73 -19.02 -4.40 11.18
CA GLU A 73 -19.32 -4.03 12.55
C GLU A 73 -18.21 -4.48 13.49
N ARG A 74 -18.16 -3.83 14.66
CA ARG A 74 -17.20 -4.17 15.71
C ARG A 74 -17.44 -5.61 16.17
N GLY A 75 -16.38 -6.41 16.25
CA GLY A 75 -16.43 -7.82 16.66
C GLY A 75 -16.80 -8.80 15.55
N GLN A 76 -17.09 -8.33 14.33
CA GLN A 76 -17.13 -9.23 13.16
C GLN A 76 -15.72 -9.68 12.79
N SER A 77 -15.64 -10.75 11.99
CA SER A 77 -14.42 -11.19 11.33
C SER A 77 -14.54 -11.00 9.81
N LEU A 78 -13.40 -10.86 9.15
CA LEU A 78 -13.29 -10.81 7.70
C LEU A 78 -12.14 -11.71 7.26
N SER A 79 -12.44 -12.67 6.39
CA SER A 79 -11.44 -13.52 5.74
C SER A 79 -11.49 -13.31 4.24
N VAL A 80 -10.35 -13.02 3.63
CA VAL A 80 -10.24 -12.80 2.20
C VAL A 80 -9.19 -13.74 1.61
N THR A 81 -9.60 -14.54 0.63
CA THR A 81 -8.69 -15.41 -0.13
C THR A 81 -8.72 -15.01 -1.60
N ALA A 82 -7.57 -14.57 -2.12
CA ALA A 82 -7.36 -14.37 -3.54
C ALA A 82 -6.72 -15.63 -4.14
N ARG A 83 -7.17 -16.03 -5.34
CA ARG A 83 -6.63 -17.18 -6.08
C ARG A 83 -6.43 -16.83 -7.56
N THR A 84 -5.35 -17.33 -8.14
CA THR A 84 -5.08 -17.27 -9.58
C THR A 84 -4.45 -18.58 -10.05
N THR A 85 -4.57 -18.89 -11.33
CA THR A 85 -3.93 -20.04 -11.96
C THR A 85 -2.98 -19.55 -13.04
N LEU A 86 -1.72 -19.91 -12.90
CA LEU A 86 -0.68 -19.63 -13.88
C LEU A 86 -0.70 -20.72 -14.96
N PRO A 87 -0.76 -20.37 -16.26
CA PRO A 87 -0.70 -21.35 -17.33
C PRO A 87 0.64 -22.10 -17.34
N ALA A 88 0.68 -23.30 -17.91
CA ALA A 88 1.92 -24.05 -18.06
C ALA A 88 2.95 -23.27 -18.91
N GLY A 89 4.19 -23.20 -18.44
CA GLY A 89 5.26 -22.40 -19.05
C GLY A 89 5.15 -20.90 -18.76
N TYR A 90 4.37 -20.50 -17.75
CA TYR A 90 4.29 -19.10 -17.33
C TYR A 90 5.68 -18.58 -16.97
N ASN A 91 6.04 -17.43 -17.54
CA ASN A 91 7.33 -16.80 -17.30
C ASN A 91 7.08 -15.33 -16.89
N PRO A 92 7.29 -14.98 -15.61
CA PRO A 92 7.10 -13.61 -15.11
C PRO A 92 8.11 -12.59 -15.67
N GLY A 93 9.06 -13.04 -16.51
CA GLY A 93 10.10 -12.20 -17.08
C GLY A 93 11.24 -11.94 -16.08
N PRO A 94 12.09 -10.92 -16.35
CA PRO A 94 13.25 -10.63 -15.52
C PRO A 94 12.90 -9.90 -14.22
N GLU A 95 11.76 -9.22 -14.18
CA GLU A 95 11.31 -8.42 -13.05
C GLU A 95 10.42 -9.23 -12.10
N PRO A 96 10.46 -8.95 -10.78
CA PRO A 96 9.60 -9.62 -9.81
C PRO A 96 8.11 -9.35 -10.07
N GLU A 97 7.33 -10.43 -10.04
CA GLU A 97 5.89 -10.42 -9.93
C GLU A 97 5.48 -11.01 -8.57
N ALA A 98 4.49 -10.39 -7.91
CA ALA A 98 3.95 -10.89 -6.67
C ALA A 98 2.43 -10.83 -6.68
N PHE A 99 1.79 -11.95 -6.34
CA PHE A 99 0.36 -12.02 -6.11
C PHE A 99 0.08 -11.71 -4.66
N GLY A 100 -0.98 -10.97 -4.38
CA GLY A 100 -1.28 -10.61 -3.01
C GLY A 100 -2.68 -10.07 -2.80
N VAL A 101 -3.08 -10.16 -1.54
CA VAL A 101 -4.24 -9.50 -0.98
C VAL A 101 -3.81 -8.72 0.27
N ALA A 102 -4.38 -7.54 0.46
CA ALA A 102 -4.17 -6.72 1.65
C ALA A 102 -5.49 -6.12 2.11
N VAL A 103 -5.67 -6.01 3.43
CA VAL A 103 -6.82 -5.36 4.05
C VAL A 103 -6.35 -4.08 4.73
N TYR A 104 -7.15 -3.03 4.59
CA TYR A 104 -6.94 -1.74 5.23
C TYR A 104 -8.16 -1.40 6.10
N ASP A 105 -7.90 -0.80 7.24
CA ASP A 105 -8.93 -0.36 8.18
C ASP A 105 -9.70 0.89 7.68
N PRO A 106 -10.74 1.35 8.41
CA PRO A 106 -11.51 2.54 8.02
C PRO A 106 -10.70 3.85 7.95
N VAL A 107 -9.51 3.90 8.55
CA VAL A 107 -8.57 5.03 8.45
C VAL A 107 -7.45 4.78 7.43
N ARG A 108 -7.62 3.77 6.57
CA ARG A 108 -6.74 3.38 5.46
C ARG A 108 -5.34 2.98 5.92
N GLN A 109 -5.20 2.51 7.16
CA GLN A 109 -3.97 1.88 7.61
C GLN A 109 -3.99 0.39 7.23
N PRO A 110 -2.86 -0.16 6.75
CA PRO A 110 -2.78 -1.58 6.46
C PRO A 110 -2.96 -2.37 7.75
N VAL A 111 -3.93 -3.30 7.74
CA VAL A 111 -4.07 -4.26 8.83
C VAL A 111 -2.99 -5.31 8.67
N ARG A 112 -2.42 -5.75 9.80
CA ARG A 112 -1.44 -6.83 9.80
C ARG A 112 -2.16 -8.15 9.57
N CYS A 113 -2.31 -8.51 8.30
CA CYS A 113 -2.66 -9.87 7.92
C CYS A 113 -1.43 -10.75 7.93
N LYS A 114 -1.66 -12.05 8.12
CA LYS A 114 -0.68 -13.10 7.85
C LYS A 114 -0.48 -13.31 6.34
N ALA A 115 -0.21 -12.23 5.60
CA ALA A 115 -0.14 -12.22 4.13
C ALA A 115 1.18 -12.82 3.55
N ASP A 116 1.88 -13.65 4.32
CA ASP A 116 3.20 -14.19 3.98
C ASP A 116 3.17 -15.70 3.70
N SER A 117 2.08 -16.20 3.08
CA SER A 117 2.13 -17.55 2.53
C SER A 117 3.24 -17.61 1.48
N PRO A 118 4.22 -18.53 1.57
CA PRO A 118 5.24 -18.71 0.53
C PRO A 118 4.62 -19.06 -0.83
N ASN A 119 3.32 -19.39 -0.87
CA ASN A 119 2.55 -19.63 -2.08
C ASN A 119 2.15 -18.37 -2.84
N ALA A 120 2.11 -17.19 -2.19
CA ALA A 120 1.74 -15.93 -2.83
C ALA A 120 2.85 -15.35 -3.73
N ALA A 121 4.10 -15.79 -3.53
CA ALA A 121 5.23 -15.36 -4.34
C ALA A 121 5.23 -16.06 -5.71
N ILE A 122 4.95 -15.30 -6.79
CA ILE A 122 5.10 -15.78 -8.18
C ILE A 122 6.58 -15.80 -8.56
N TRP A 123 7.33 -14.77 -8.18
CA TRP A 123 8.78 -14.69 -8.36
C TRP A 123 9.51 -14.45 -7.04
N LYS A 124 10.47 -15.33 -6.71
CA LYS A 124 11.33 -15.20 -5.53
C LYS A 124 12.81 -15.39 -5.89
N GLY A 125 13.33 -14.57 -6.80
CA GLY A 125 14.77 -14.44 -7.04
C GLY A 125 15.47 -15.69 -7.59
N GLY A 126 15.67 -15.74 -8.91
CA GLY A 126 16.75 -16.51 -9.55
C GLY A 126 16.63 -18.04 -9.64
N SER A 127 15.84 -18.72 -8.80
CA SER A 127 15.73 -20.20 -8.86
C SER A 127 14.36 -20.80 -8.50
N THR A 128 13.34 -19.99 -8.19
CA THR A 128 12.02 -20.49 -7.78
C THR A 128 10.87 -19.69 -8.40
N ALA A 129 10.97 -19.33 -9.68
CA ALA A 129 9.81 -18.84 -10.42
C ALA A 129 8.84 -20.01 -10.60
N ARG A 130 7.55 -19.79 -10.34
CA ARG A 130 6.54 -20.79 -10.67
C ARG A 130 6.32 -20.78 -12.19
N GLU A 131 6.55 -21.92 -12.84
CA GLU A 131 6.30 -22.11 -14.27
C GLU A 131 4.82 -22.42 -14.59
N GLY A 132 3.95 -22.39 -13.58
CA GLY A 132 2.53 -22.72 -13.71
C GLY A 132 1.91 -23.12 -12.37
N GLY A 133 0.61 -23.41 -12.41
CA GLY A 133 -0.15 -23.93 -11.28
C GLY A 133 -0.91 -22.87 -10.50
N ASP A 134 -1.57 -23.31 -9.43
CA ASP A 134 -2.42 -22.45 -8.61
C ASP A 134 -1.60 -21.66 -7.59
N VAL A 135 -1.97 -20.40 -7.42
CA VAL A 135 -1.35 -19.44 -6.52
C VAL A 135 -2.46 -18.82 -5.70
N ASP A 136 -2.30 -18.83 -4.39
CA ASP A 136 -3.25 -18.28 -3.42
C ASP A 136 -2.55 -17.30 -2.48
N ALA A 137 -3.32 -16.30 -2.05
CA ALA A 137 -2.94 -15.34 -1.02
C ALA A 137 -4.15 -15.07 -0.14
N ASP A 138 -3.95 -15.11 1.16
CA ASP A 138 -4.99 -14.94 2.18
C ASP A 138 -4.68 -13.80 3.15
N CYS A 139 -5.73 -13.20 3.69
CA CYS A 139 -5.68 -12.11 4.66
C CYS A 139 -6.97 -12.14 5.47
N SER A 140 -6.83 -12.47 6.75
CA SER A 140 -7.90 -12.50 7.74
C SER A 140 -7.69 -11.43 8.81
N ILE A 141 -8.80 -10.97 9.40
CA ILE A 141 -8.86 -10.11 10.58
C ILE A 141 -10.03 -10.55 11.47
N GLY A 142 -9.85 -10.46 12.79
CA GLY A 142 -10.87 -10.87 13.75
C GLY A 142 -11.18 -12.37 13.78
N VAL A 143 -10.33 -13.22 13.18
CA VAL A 143 -10.46 -14.69 13.20
C VAL A 143 -9.65 -15.27 14.38
N GLU A 144 -10.32 -15.99 15.28
CA GLU A 144 -9.69 -16.53 16.49
C GLU A 144 -8.65 -17.60 16.15
N GLU A 145 -8.96 -18.48 15.20
CA GLU A 145 -8.09 -19.57 14.75
C GLU A 145 -6.74 -19.08 14.21
N ASP A 146 -6.73 -17.89 13.62
CA ASP A 146 -5.54 -17.25 13.05
C ASP A 146 -4.75 -16.42 14.08
N ASN A 147 -5.26 -16.30 15.32
CA ASN A 147 -4.76 -15.40 16.37
C ASN A 147 -4.79 -13.92 15.95
N ASP A 148 -5.82 -13.53 15.19
CA ASP A 148 -5.96 -12.14 14.77
C ASP A 148 -6.44 -11.26 15.92
N ALA A 149 -6.12 -9.97 15.81
CA ALA A 149 -6.75 -8.96 16.65
C ALA A 149 -8.23 -8.79 16.24
N ALA A 150 -9.07 -8.47 17.23
CA ALA A 150 -10.46 -8.12 17.00
C ALA A 150 -10.61 -6.96 16.01
N VAL A 151 -11.74 -6.94 15.29
CA VAL A 151 -12.18 -5.75 14.55
C VAL A 151 -12.66 -4.71 15.56
N GLU A 152 -11.75 -3.80 15.95
CA GLU A 152 -12.01 -2.77 16.97
C GLU A 152 -12.83 -1.58 16.42
N LEU A 153 -12.69 -1.29 15.13
CA LEU A 153 -13.31 -0.17 14.45
C LEU A 153 -14.46 -0.67 13.59
N ALA A 154 -15.67 -0.18 13.82
CA ALA A 154 -16.76 -0.37 12.86
C ALA A 154 -16.59 0.61 11.68
N GLY A 155 -16.95 0.17 10.47
CA GLY A 155 -17.00 1.02 9.27
C GLY A 155 -16.48 0.33 8.02
N THR A 156 -16.08 1.15 7.04
CA THR A 156 -15.65 0.69 5.72
C THR A 156 -14.21 0.18 5.75
N TYR A 157 -14.03 -1.13 5.64
CA TYR A 157 -12.73 -1.75 5.37
C TYR A 157 -12.48 -1.82 3.87
N TYR A 158 -11.20 -1.81 3.48
CA TYR A 158 -10.79 -1.87 2.08
C TYR A 158 -9.96 -3.10 1.81
N ILE A 159 -10.25 -3.78 0.69
CA ILE A 159 -9.50 -4.94 0.21
C ILE A 159 -8.77 -4.51 -1.05
N GLN A 160 -7.46 -4.73 -1.09
CA GLN A 160 -6.65 -4.61 -2.29
C GLN A 160 -6.24 -6.00 -2.75
N ALA A 161 -6.50 -6.37 -4.00
CA ALA A 161 -6.09 -7.65 -4.56
C ALA A 161 -5.58 -7.50 -5.99
N GLY A 162 -4.60 -8.32 -6.36
CA GLY A 162 -4.09 -8.36 -7.73
C GLY A 162 -2.68 -8.93 -7.82
N ILE A 163 -2.07 -8.77 -8.99
CA ILE A 163 -0.70 -9.22 -9.25
C ILE A 163 0.13 -7.97 -9.52
N THR A 164 1.06 -7.66 -8.62
CA THR A 164 2.03 -6.59 -8.80
C THR A 164 3.12 -7.00 -9.78
N SER A 165 3.62 -6.05 -10.56
CA SER A 165 4.79 -6.22 -11.42
C SER A 165 5.58 -4.92 -11.45
N THR A 166 6.90 -5.03 -11.55
CA THR A 166 7.80 -3.87 -11.75
C THR A 166 8.16 -3.66 -13.23
N ASN A 167 7.60 -4.48 -14.13
CA ASN A 167 7.72 -4.28 -15.57
C ASN A 167 7.05 -2.96 -15.99
N ALA A 168 7.65 -2.25 -16.94
CA ALA A 168 7.14 -0.97 -17.45
C ALA A 168 5.88 -1.11 -18.36
N GLY A 169 5.53 -2.34 -18.74
CA GLY A 169 4.38 -2.67 -19.56
C GLY A 169 3.32 -3.47 -18.79
N ARG A 170 2.10 -3.48 -19.30
CA ARG A 170 1.05 -4.39 -18.80
C ARG A 170 1.47 -5.84 -19.09
N GLY A 171 1.36 -6.71 -18.11
CA GLY A 171 1.71 -8.13 -18.26
C GLY A 171 0.57 -8.97 -18.82
N ASN A 172 0.64 -10.27 -18.58
CA ASN A 172 -0.35 -11.24 -19.04
C ASN A 172 -1.72 -11.03 -18.37
N THR A 173 -2.78 -11.45 -19.06
CA THR A 173 -4.11 -11.58 -18.46
C THR A 173 -4.22 -12.95 -17.80
N LEU A 174 -4.55 -12.97 -16.51
CA LEU A 174 -4.68 -14.18 -15.69
C LEU A 174 -6.04 -14.21 -14.99
N PRO A 175 -6.62 -15.39 -14.75
CA PRO A 175 -7.85 -15.51 -13.99
C PRO A 175 -7.59 -15.09 -12.54
N LEU A 176 -8.51 -14.34 -11.95
CA LEU A 176 -8.50 -13.93 -10.56
C LEU A 176 -9.84 -14.28 -9.92
N ARG A 177 -9.78 -15.00 -8.82
CA ARG A 177 -10.91 -15.30 -7.94
C ARG A 177 -10.65 -14.67 -6.58
N LEU A 178 -11.67 -14.05 -6.00
CA LEU A 178 -11.63 -13.48 -4.67
C LEU A 178 -12.79 -14.05 -3.87
N ASP A 179 -12.49 -14.79 -2.82
CA ASP A 179 -13.47 -15.32 -1.87
C ASP A 179 -13.44 -14.43 -0.62
N ILE A 180 -14.59 -13.90 -0.24
CA ILE A 180 -14.77 -12.96 0.87
C ILE A 180 -15.76 -13.58 1.85
N GLU A 181 -15.34 -13.77 3.09
CA GLU A 181 -16.16 -14.30 4.17
C GLU A 181 -16.25 -13.28 5.29
N ILE A 182 -17.45 -13.07 5.80
CA ILE A 182 -17.74 -12.17 6.93
C ILE A 182 -18.55 -12.97 7.93
N ALA A 183 -18.15 -12.99 9.19
CA ALA A 183 -18.90 -13.67 10.25
C ALA A 183 -19.11 -12.78 11.47
N ASP A 184 -20.29 -12.91 12.09
CA ASP A 184 -20.73 -12.11 13.24
C ASP A 184 -20.06 -12.52 14.57
N GLY A 185 -19.35 -13.64 14.60
CA GLY A 185 -18.74 -14.23 15.79
C GLY A 185 -17.21 -14.15 15.79
N GLY A 186 -16.63 -13.03 15.35
CA GLY A 186 -15.18 -12.83 15.40
C GLY A 186 -14.65 -12.68 16.83
N VAL A 187 -13.34 -12.45 16.94
CA VAL A 187 -12.69 -12.13 18.22
C VAL A 187 -13.37 -10.90 18.84
N ALA A 188 -13.92 -11.09 20.04
CA ALA A 188 -14.57 -10.00 20.75
C ALA A 188 -13.55 -8.90 21.08
N PRO A 189 -13.85 -7.63 20.79
CA PRO A 189 -12.98 -6.53 21.16
C PRO A 189 -12.87 -6.43 22.68
N GLU A 190 -11.71 -6.03 23.18
CA GLU A 190 -11.57 -5.73 24.60
C GLU A 190 -12.55 -4.62 24.99
N PRO A 191 -13.29 -4.77 26.10
CA PRO A 191 -14.14 -3.69 26.59
C PRO A 191 -13.28 -2.45 26.82
N ALA A 192 -13.72 -1.30 26.30
CA ALA A 192 -13.06 -0.05 26.62
C ALA A 192 -13.04 0.13 28.14
N GLU A 193 -11.86 0.38 28.72
CA GLU A 193 -11.77 0.71 30.13
C GLU A 193 -12.73 1.88 30.40
N PRO A 194 -13.64 1.76 31.40
CA PRO A 194 -14.50 2.86 31.77
C PRO A 194 -13.66 4.10 32.01
N PHE A 195 -13.98 5.19 31.31
CA PHE A 195 -13.33 6.47 31.56
C PHE A 195 -13.59 6.87 33.01
N ASP A 196 -12.55 6.85 33.83
CA ASP A 196 -12.59 7.34 35.21
C ASP A 196 -12.00 8.77 35.26
N PRO A 197 -12.85 9.82 35.22
CA PRO A 197 -12.39 11.20 35.29
C PRO A 197 -11.66 11.54 36.60
N GLY A 198 -11.80 10.71 37.64
CA GLY A 198 -11.12 10.88 38.93
C GLY A 198 -9.72 10.26 38.97
N LYS A 199 -9.43 9.31 38.09
CA LYS A 199 -8.11 8.69 37.95
C LYS A 199 -7.20 9.66 37.19
N ARG A 200 -6.59 10.61 37.90
CA ARG A 200 -5.44 11.36 37.37
C ARG A 200 -4.47 10.33 36.82
N MET A 201 -4.25 10.33 35.50
CA MET A 201 -3.20 9.56 34.83
C MET A 201 -1.94 9.73 35.68
N GLY A 202 -1.60 8.71 36.46
CA GLY A 202 -0.61 8.80 37.53
C GLY A 202 0.69 9.27 36.90
N GLY A 203 1.14 10.46 37.30
CA GLY A 203 2.38 11.04 36.84
C GLY A 203 3.52 10.05 37.03
N GLY A 204 4.13 9.64 35.92
CA GLY A 204 5.44 9.04 35.96
C GLY A 204 6.44 10.07 36.47
N GLY A 205 6.98 9.84 37.66
CA GLY A 205 8.26 10.41 38.10
C GLY A 205 8.20 11.44 39.21
N THR A 206 8.13 10.97 40.46
CA THR A 206 8.81 11.63 41.59
C THR A 206 10.32 11.57 41.36
N GLY A 207 10.86 12.50 40.57
CA GLY A 207 12.27 12.83 40.58
C GLY A 207 12.57 13.64 41.83
N GLY A 208 13.27 13.04 42.79
CA GLY A 208 13.75 13.71 43.99
C GLY A 208 14.62 14.93 43.63
N ALA A 209 14.36 16.05 44.29
CA ALA A 209 15.21 17.21 44.27
C ALA A 209 16.47 16.93 45.11
N GLU A 210 17.55 16.52 44.45
CA GLU A 210 18.89 16.60 45.02
C GLU A 210 19.58 17.81 44.41
N ALA A 211 19.96 18.76 45.28
CA ALA A 211 20.68 19.96 44.91
C ALA A 211 22.09 19.56 44.46
N SER A 212 22.46 19.90 43.22
CA SER A 212 23.84 19.90 42.78
C SER A 212 24.11 21.09 41.86
N ASP A 213 25.35 21.54 41.97
CA ASP A 213 25.88 22.85 41.71
C ASP A 213 25.63 23.48 40.34
N ARG A 214 25.66 24.82 40.35
CA ARG A 214 25.72 25.71 39.19
C ARG A 214 26.89 25.32 38.27
N GLU A 215 26.58 24.65 37.17
CA GLU A 215 27.44 24.61 35.98
C GLU A 215 26.74 25.33 34.81
N ARG A 216 27.53 26.14 34.10
CA ARG A 216 27.12 27.05 33.02
C ARG A 216 26.29 26.34 31.93
N PRO A 217 25.38 27.07 31.24
CA PRO A 217 24.64 26.51 30.12
C PRO A 217 25.61 26.26 28.95
N LYS A 218 26.04 25.02 28.78
CA LYS A 218 26.55 24.53 27.50
C LYS A 218 25.36 24.38 26.57
N THR A 219 25.42 25.06 25.43
CA THR A 219 24.50 24.90 24.30
C THR A 219 24.32 23.41 24.03
N GLN A 220 23.13 22.92 24.34
CA GLN A 220 22.76 21.52 24.20
C GLN A 220 22.54 21.25 22.71
N GLN A 221 23.61 20.80 22.06
CA GLN A 221 23.55 20.22 20.73
C GLN A 221 22.49 19.11 20.76
N ALA A 222 21.52 19.17 19.84
CA ALA A 222 20.41 18.25 19.76
C ALA A 222 20.92 16.80 19.81
N SER A 223 20.80 16.19 20.99
CA SER A 223 21.07 14.77 21.16
C SER A 223 20.08 14.02 20.30
N ALA A 224 20.62 13.36 19.28
CA ALA A 224 19.89 12.43 18.45
C ALA A 224 19.09 11.47 19.33
N ALA A 225 17.81 11.32 18.99
CA ALA A 225 16.91 10.37 19.64
C ALA A 225 17.60 9.01 19.78
N SER A 226 17.66 8.50 21.01
CA SER A 226 18.13 7.15 21.27
C SER A 226 17.30 6.18 20.43
N PRO A 227 17.94 5.28 19.65
CA PRO A 227 17.23 4.36 18.79
C PRO A 227 16.36 3.45 19.65
N LEU A 228 15.05 3.48 19.37
CA LEU A 228 14.15 2.39 19.72
C LEU A 228 14.84 1.09 19.29
N LYS A 229 14.99 0.17 20.24
CA LYS A 229 15.55 -1.17 20.03
C LYS A 229 14.55 -1.97 19.19
N THR A 230 14.53 -1.62 17.91
CA THR A 230 13.74 -2.21 16.84
C THR A 230 14.34 -3.60 16.61
N TRP A 231 13.53 -4.63 16.82
CA TRP A 231 13.86 -5.95 16.32
C TRP A 231 13.95 -5.81 14.80
N GLY A 232 15.16 -6.08 14.29
CA GLY A 232 15.57 -5.71 12.95
C GLY A 232 14.84 -6.48 11.86
N VAL A 233 14.41 -5.74 10.83
CA VAL A 233 14.31 -6.24 9.46
C VAL A 233 15.12 -5.28 8.59
N PRO A 234 16.29 -5.69 8.06
CA PRO A 234 17.17 -4.83 7.28
C PRO A 234 16.75 -4.85 5.81
N VAL A 235 15.72 -4.11 5.42
CA VAL A 235 15.36 -4.00 3.99
C VAL A 235 15.08 -2.56 3.53
N ALA A 236 14.79 -1.63 4.44
CA ALA A 236 14.40 -0.27 4.04
C ALA A 236 15.55 0.63 3.55
N THR A 237 16.83 0.25 3.72
CA THR A 237 17.98 1.03 3.23
C THR A 237 18.56 0.54 1.89
N ALA A 238 18.08 -0.59 1.35
CA ALA A 238 18.54 -1.08 0.05
C ALA A 238 17.84 -0.38 -1.14
N LEU A 239 16.63 0.11 -0.95
CA LEU A 239 15.82 0.67 -2.06
C LEU A 239 16.20 2.10 -2.47
N THR A 240 16.80 2.90 -1.58
CA THR A 240 17.28 4.25 -1.94
C THR A 240 18.65 4.25 -2.62
N ALA A 241 19.48 3.23 -2.42
CA ALA A 241 20.77 3.10 -3.12
C ALA A 241 20.62 2.56 -4.56
N ALA A 242 19.67 1.66 -4.80
CA ALA A 242 19.41 1.13 -6.15
C ALA A 242 18.89 2.21 -7.11
N ALA A 243 18.02 3.11 -6.66
CA ALA A 243 17.46 4.17 -7.50
C ALA A 243 18.52 5.17 -8.00
N LEU A 244 19.57 5.46 -7.22
CA LEU A 244 20.68 6.32 -7.66
C LEU A 244 21.67 5.61 -8.58
N GLY A 245 21.82 4.29 -8.44
CA GLY A 245 22.68 3.47 -9.32
C GLY A 245 22.17 3.40 -10.77
N PHE A 246 20.85 3.24 -10.96
CA PHE A 246 20.26 3.16 -12.30
C PHE A 246 20.29 4.48 -13.07
N VAL A 247 20.16 5.64 -12.38
CA VAL A 247 20.27 6.96 -13.04
C VAL A 247 21.69 7.20 -13.57
N LEU A 248 22.73 6.77 -12.83
CA LEU A 248 24.12 6.91 -13.27
C LEU A 248 24.45 6.02 -14.48
N LEU A 249 23.95 4.79 -14.51
CA LEU A 249 24.15 3.89 -15.65
C LEU A 249 23.42 4.38 -16.92
N ALA A 250 22.19 4.89 -16.78
CA ALA A 250 21.44 5.47 -17.90
C ALA A 250 22.15 6.69 -18.51
N VAL A 251 22.75 7.55 -17.69
CA VAL A 251 23.52 8.72 -18.16
C VAL A 251 24.83 8.31 -18.86
N ILE A 252 25.49 7.24 -18.40
CA ILE A 252 26.72 6.73 -19.03
C ILE A 252 26.41 6.09 -20.39
N ASP A 253 25.34 5.31 -20.52
CA ASP A 253 24.98 4.66 -21.79
C ASP A 253 24.54 5.69 -22.85
N GLN A 254 23.81 6.73 -22.43
CA GLN A 254 23.40 7.82 -23.32
C GLN A 254 24.61 8.63 -23.84
N ARG A 255 25.69 8.75 -23.05
CA ARG A 255 26.95 9.38 -23.51
C ARG A 255 27.73 8.50 -24.49
N ARG A 256 27.69 7.17 -24.33
CA ARG A 256 28.36 6.23 -25.25
C ARG A 256 27.73 6.28 -26.65
N ARG A 257 26.40 6.28 -26.73
CA ARG A 257 25.66 6.36 -28.01
C ARG A 257 25.83 7.67 -28.77
N ARG A 258 26.24 8.76 -28.10
CA ARG A 258 26.53 10.05 -28.76
C ARG A 258 27.95 10.15 -29.32
N ARG A 259 28.84 9.21 -28.99
CA ARG A 259 30.24 9.21 -29.44
C ARG A 259 30.53 8.18 -30.53
N SER A 260 29.62 7.22 -30.74
CA SER A 260 29.53 6.37 -31.94
C SER A 260 28.72 7.07 -33.01
#